data_AF-A0A2A9F2R7-F1
#
_entry.id   AF-A0A2A9F2R7-F1
#
_cell.length_a   1.000
_cell.length_b   1.000
_cell.length_c   1.000
_cell.angle_alpha   90.00
_cell.angle_beta   90.00
_cell.angle_gamma   90.00
#
_symmetry.space_group_name_H-M   'P 1'
#
loop_
_entity.id
_entity.type
_entity.pdbx_description
1 polymer ?
#
loop_
_entity_poly.entity_id
_entity_poly.type
_entity_poly.pdbx_seq_one_letter_code
_entity_poly.pdbx_strand_id
1 'polypeptide(L)'
;MYLSELNIGEKKNFLELAKFSMGLDGEQKTEEQEVYQSFVQECGLTEYELKKQDNIQSVIKVLSKSKNKSKRIVLLELYGILLADGDVSKEESDFMTELSNQLSIEEYESKKIQRWVSAMNDMVSEGYAMIDKE
;
A
#
# COMPACT_ATOMS: atom_id res chain seq x y z
N MET A 1 -5.21 -5.27 -7.56
CA MET A 1 -4.97 -5.55 -6.14
C MET A 1 -4.96 -7.07 -5.93
N TYR A 2 -4.24 -7.53 -4.91
CA TYR A 2 -4.00 -8.93 -4.57
C TYR A 2 -4.34 -9.24 -3.09
N LEU A 3 -5.11 -8.37 -2.41
CA LEU A 3 -5.39 -8.49 -0.97
C LEU A 3 -6.27 -9.69 -0.65
N SER A 4 -7.05 -10.18 -1.61
CA SER A 4 -7.82 -11.41 -1.53
C SER A 4 -6.98 -12.65 -1.19
N GLU A 5 -5.68 -12.65 -1.53
CA GLU A 5 -4.72 -13.74 -1.23
C GLU A 5 -4.19 -13.72 0.21
N LEU A 6 -4.46 -12.66 0.96
CA LEU A 6 -4.08 -12.53 2.37
C LEU A 6 -5.10 -13.23 3.27
N ASN A 7 -4.62 -13.82 4.37
CA ASN A 7 -5.52 -14.32 5.40
C ASN A 7 -6.17 -13.17 6.19
N ILE A 8 -7.22 -13.46 6.95
CA ILE A 8 -8.01 -12.42 7.65
C ILE A 8 -7.18 -11.56 8.63
N GLY A 9 -6.16 -12.13 9.26
CA GLY A 9 -5.27 -11.39 10.15
C GLY A 9 -4.31 -10.47 9.40
N GLU A 10 -3.77 -10.95 8.27
CA GLU A 10 -2.95 -10.16 7.36
C GLU A 10 -3.75 -8.99 6.76
N LYS A 11 -4.99 -9.24 6.29
CA LYS A 11 -5.89 -8.20 5.76
C LYS A 11 -6.13 -7.07 6.77
N LYS A 12 -6.50 -7.43 8.01
CA LYS A 12 -6.73 -6.43 9.06
C LYS A 12 -5.48 -5.60 9.33
N ASN A 13 -4.32 -6.25 9.48
CA ASN A 13 -3.08 -5.55 9.72
C ASN A 13 -2.63 -4.71 8.51
N PHE A 14 -2.90 -5.16 7.29
CA PHE A 14 -2.67 -4.38 6.08
C PHE A 14 -3.50 -3.09 6.07
N LEU A 15 -4.80 -3.15 6.40
CA LEU A 15 -5.65 -1.95 6.44
C LEU A 15 -5.20 -0.94 7.51
N GLU A 16 -4.69 -1.42 8.64
CA GLU A 16 -4.08 -0.55 9.67
C GLU A 16 -2.82 0.13 9.14
N LEU A 17 -1.98 -0.64 8.42
CA LEU A 17 -0.73 -0.18 7.83
C LEU A 17 -0.95 0.83 6.71
N ALA A 18 -1.90 0.56 5.80
CA ALA A 18 -2.28 1.47 4.73
C ALA A 18 -2.85 2.77 5.29
N LYS A 19 -3.74 2.72 6.30
CA LYS A 19 -4.27 3.96 6.89
C LYS A 19 -3.19 4.78 7.59
N PHE A 20 -2.25 4.11 8.25
CA PHE A 20 -1.10 4.78 8.87
C PHE A 20 -0.21 5.45 7.83
N SER A 21 0.11 4.75 6.72
CA SER A 21 1.05 5.26 5.72
C SER A 21 0.54 6.50 4.99
N MET A 22 -0.77 6.57 4.67
CA MET A 22 -1.42 7.75 4.08
C MET A 22 -1.41 9.00 4.99
N GLY A 23 -0.96 8.87 6.24
CA GLY A 23 -0.92 9.97 7.19
C GLY A 23 0.49 10.47 7.49
N LEU A 24 1.51 9.96 6.79
CA LEU A 24 2.92 10.22 7.11
C LEU A 24 3.38 11.62 6.74
N ASP A 25 2.88 12.16 5.63
CA ASP A 25 3.16 13.53 5.17
C ASP A 25 2.20 14.57 5.79
N GLY A 26 1.18 14.11 6.52
CA GLY A 26 0.17 14.95 7.16
C GLY A 26 -1.02 15.32 6.27
N GLU A 27 -1.05 14.85 5.02
CA GLU A 27 -2.11 15.14 4.05
C GLU A 27 -2.74 13.85 3.52
N GLN A 28 -4.03 13.65 3.80
CA GLN A 28 -4.77 12.52 3.21
C GLN A 28 -5.39 12.95 1.89
N LYS A 29 -4.82 12.46 0.78
CA LYS A 29 -5.25 12.83 -0.58
C LYS A 29 -6.49 12.05 -1.00
N THR A 30 -7.29 12.61 -1.92
CA THR A 30 -8.59 12.03 -2.31
C THR A 30 -8.40 10.70 -3.02
N GLU A 31 -7.42 10.65 -3.92
CA GLU A 31 -6.98 9.51 -4.71
C GLU A 31 -6.61 8.33 -3.80
N GLU A 32 -5.86 8.60 -2.74
CA GLU A 32 -5.50 7.57 -1.75
C GLU A 32 -6.72 7.06 -0.98
N GLN A 33 -7.68 7.93 -0.62
CA GLN A 33 -8.91 7.49 0.04
C GLN A 33 -9.71 6.55 -0.87
N GLU A 34 -9.80 6.84 -2.17
CA GLU A 34 -10.50 5.99 -3.14
C GLU A 34 -9.84 4.61 -3.25
N VAL A 35 -8.51 4.57 -3.33
CA VAL A 35 -7.75 3.31 -3.29
C VAL A 35 -7.95 2.59 -1.95
N TYR A 36 -7.93 3.30 -0.84
CA TYR A 36 -8.17 2.72 0.49
C TYR A 36 -9.56 2.08 0.60
N GLN A 37 -10.61 2.75 0.11
CA GLN A 37 -11.95 2.15 0.10
C GLN A 37 -11.98 0.88 -0.74
N SER A 38 -11.27 0.86 -1.87
CA SER A 38 -11.13 -0.33 -2.69
C SER A 38 -10.41 -1.48 -1.95
N PHE A 39 -9.40 -1.18 -1.13
CA PHE A 39 -8.76 -2.16 -0.25
C PHE A 39 -9.72 -2.73 0.79
N VAL A 40 -10.53 -1.88 1.43
CA VAL A 40 -11.54 -2.31 2.41
C VAL A 40 -12.54 -3.27 1.77
N GLN A 41 -13.00 -2.96 0.56
CA GLN A 41 -13.92 -3.82 -0.21
C GLN A 41 -13.27 -5.16 -0.58
N GLU A 42 -12.06 -5.17 -1.16
CA GLU A 42 -11.38 -6.43 -1.54
C GLU A 42 -11.05 -7.29 -0.31
N CYS A 43 -10.73 -6.66 0.82
CA CYS A 43 -10.52 -7.38 2.07
C CYS A 43 -11.81 -8.01 2.62
N GLY A 44 -12.99 -7.50 2.23
CA GLY A 44 -14.28 -7.89 2.81
C GLY A 44 -14.42 -7.40 4.25
N LEU A 45 -13.87 -6.24 4.58
CA LEU A 45 -13.72 -5.70 5.93
C LEU A 45 -14.42 -4.34 6.10
N THR A 46 -15.58 -4.16 5.49
CA THR A 46 -16.36 -2.90 5.51
C THR A 46 -16.79 -2.45 6.91
N GLU A 47 -16.94 -3.40 7.85
CA GLU A 47 -17.29 -3.15 9.25
C GLU A 47 -16.07 -3.18 10.18
N TYR A 48 -14.85 -3.27 9.64
CA TYR A 48 -13.65 -3.32 10.46
C TYR A 48 -13.27 -1.94 10.98
N GLU A 49 -13.28 -1.80 12.30
CA GLU A 49 -12.77 -0.61 12.97
C GLU A 49 -11.25 -0.66 13.15
N LEU A 50 -10.59 0.34 12.60
CA LEU A 50 -9.16 0.59 12.75
C LEU A 50 -8.84 1.01 14.18
N LYS A 51 -7.76 0.45 14.74
CA LYS A 51 -7.40 0.67 16.15
C LYS A 51 -5.93 0.49 16.48
N LYS A 52 -5.07 0.33 15.49
CA LYS A 52 -3.66 -0.02 15.69
C LYS A 52 -2.69 1.00 15.09
N GLN A 53 -3.17 2.13 14.58
CA GLN A 53 -2.32 3.21 14.06
C GLN A 53 -1.29 3.66 15.11
N ASP A 54 -1.70 3.82 16.38
CA ASP A 54 -0.81 4.21 17.49
C ASP A 54 0.24 3.16 17.85
N ASN A 55 0.10 1.92 17.36
CA ASN A 55 1.02 0.82 17.61
C ASN A 55 1.40 0.10 16.31
N ILE A 56 1.75 0.87 15.29
CA ILE A 56 2.04 0.34 13.96
C ILE A 56 3.22 -0.64 13.94
N GLN A 57 4.19 -0.47 14.84
CA GLN A 57 5.32 -1.38 14.96
C GLN A 57 4.89 -2.81 15.34
N SER A 58 3.82 -2.95 16.13
CA SER A 58 3.24 -4.26 16.41
C SER A 58 2.60 -4.90 15.17
N VAL A 59 1.95 -4.09 14.33
CA VAL A 59 1.36 -4.53 13.05
C VAL A 59 2.46 -5.04 12.12
N ILE A 60 3.54 -4.26 11.94
CA ILE A 60 4.68 -4.63 11.10
C ILE A 60 5.34 -5.91 11.62
N LYS A 61 5.53 -6.05 12.94
CA LYS A 61 6.08 -7.26 13.56
C LYS A 61 5.22 -8.52 13.33
N VAL A 62 3.91 -8.37 13.20
CA VAL A 62 3.04 -9.50 12.85
C VAL A 62 3.19 -9.82 11.35
N LEU A 63 3.17 -8.80 10.50
CA LEU A 63 3.31 -8.97 9.05
C LEU A 63 4.67 -9.53 8.65
N SER A 64 5.76 -9.19 9.35
CA SER A 64 7.11 -9.70 9.09
C SER A 64 7.25 -11.21 9.32
N LYS A 65 6.34 -11.82 10.08
CA LYS A 65 6.26 -13.28 10.30
C LYS A 65 5.41 -14.00 9.24
N SER A 66 4.78 -13.25 8.34
CA SER A 66 3.95 -13.81 7.27
C SER A 66 4.81 -14.52 6.22
N LYS A 67 4.14 -15.29 5.35
CA LYS A 67 4.82 -15.92 4.20
C LYS A 67 5.38 -14.85 3.27
N ASN A 68 6.49 -15.15 2.59
CA ASN A 68 7.11 -14.21 1.65
C ASN A 68 6.15 -13.71 0.55
N LYS A 69 5.18 -14.53 0.14
CA LYS A 69 4.08 -14.11 -0.75
C LYS A 69 3.28 -12.95 -0.15
N SER A 70 2.79 -13.11 1.08
CA SER A 70 2.01 -12.08 1.78
C SER A 70 2.79 -10.79 1.97
N LYS A 71 4.09 -10.87 2.32
CA LYS A 71 4.93 -9.67 2.49
C LYS A 71 5.08 -8.86 1.20
N ARG A 72 5.24 -9.54 0.07
CA ARG A 72 5.29 -8.90 -1.26
C ARG A 72 3.97 -8.25 -1.64
N ILE A 73 2.85 -8.91 -1.35
CA ILE A 73 1.52 -8.34 -1.55
C ILE A 73 1.39 -7.05 -0.72
N VAL A 74 1.71 -7.08 0.57
CA VAL A 74 1.67 -5.90 1.44
C VAL A 74 2.47 -4.74 0.84
N LEU A 75 3.72 -5.00 0.43
CA LEU A 75 4.58 -3.95 -0.11
C LEU A 75 4.06 -3.40 -1.45
N LEU A 76 3.59 -4.28 -2.34
CA LEU A 76 3.04 -3.89 -3.64
C LEU A 76 1.78 -3.04 -3.50
N GLU A 77 0.84 -3.46 -2.65
CA GLU A 77 -0.41 -2.73 -2.46
C GLU A 77 -0.18 -1.42 -1.70
N LEU A 78 0.78 -1.35 -0.77
CA LEU A 78 1.16 -0.08 -0.14
C LEU A 78 1.75 0.92 -1.14
N TYR A 79 2.62 0.47 -2.06
CA TYR A 79 3.02 1.35 -3.16
C TYR A 79 1.82 1.75 -4.02
N GLY A 80 0.84 0.87 -4.22
CA GLY A 80 -0.39 1.17 -4.96
C GLY A 80 -1.19 2.34 -4.40
N ILE A 81 -1.26 2.49 -3.08
CA ILE A 81 -1.95 3.62 -2.45
C ILE A 81 -1.05 4.87 -2.38
N LEU A 82 0.21 4.73 -1.99
CA LEU A 82 1.12 5.87 -1.83
C LEU A 82 1.56 6.52 -3.16
N LEU A 83 1.33 5.85 -4.29
CA LEU A 83 1.56 6.41 -5.63
C LEU A 83 0.26 6.81 -6.33
N ALA A 84 -0.88 6.77 -5.64
CA ALA A 84 -2.19 6.96 -6.28
C ALA A 84 -2.37 8.37 -6.87
N ASP A 85 -1.74 9.37 -6.27
CA ASP A 85 -1.69 10.76 -6.74
C ASP A 85 -0.49 11.05 -7.67
N GLY A 86 0.40 10.07 -7.86
CA GLY A 86 1.56 10.14 -8.75
C GLY A 86 2.88 10.58 -8.09
N ASP A 87 2.90 10.89 -6.79
CA ASP A 87 4.12 11.28 -6.08
C ASP A 87 4.23 10.60 -4.71
N VAL A 88 5.45 10.30 -4.27
CA VAL A 88 5.72 9.73 -2.94
C VAL A 88 6.57 10.73 -2.19
N SER A 89 6.04 11.24 -1.07
CA SER A 89 6.78 12.12 -0.17
C SER A 89 8.04 11.44 0.38
N LYS A 90 8.93 12.25 0.95
CA LYS A 90 10.14 11.73 1.56
C LYS A 90 9.81 10.83 2.76
N GLU A 91 8.84 11.23 3.57
CA GLU A 91 8.37 10.54 4.76
C GLU A 91 7.81 9.15 4.41
N GLU A 92 7.03 9.04 3.33
CA GLU A 92 6.50 7.77 2.82
C GLU A 92 7.60 6.89 2.22
N SER A 93 8.54 7.49 1.47
CA SER A 93 9.69 6.76 0.91
C SER A 93 10.59 6.18 2.01
N ASP A 94 10.89 6.97 3.05
CA ASP A 94 11.68 6.56 4.21
C ASP A 94 10.96 5.42 4.96
N PHE A 95 9.64 5.54 5.14
CA PHE A 95 8.81 4.49 5.74
C PHE A 95 8.80 3.21 4.90
N MET A 96 8.62 3.28 3.58
CA MET A 96 8.61 2.11 2.70
C MET A 96 9.97 1.40 2.68
N THR A 97 11.06 2.16 2.77
CA THR A 97 12.42 1.62 2.89
C THR A 97 12.56 0.83 4.20
N GLU A 98 12.20 1.43 5.33
CA GLU A 98 12.24 0.77 6.64
C GLU A 98 11.32 -0.46 6.69
N LEU A 99 10.12 -0.36 6.15
CA LEU A 99 9.17 -1.46 6.08
C LEU A 99 9.74 -2.63 5.26
N SER A 100 10.32 -2.36 4.09
CA SER A 100 10.92 -3.41 3.25
C SER A 100 12.03 -4.17 3.99
N ASN A 101 12.89 -3.45 4.73
CA ASN A 101 13.92 -4.05 5.59
C ASN A 101 13.30 -4.95 6.67
N GLN A 102 12.26 -4.48 7.38
CA GLN A 102 11.59 -5.26 8.42
C GLN A 102 10.85 -6.49 7.87
N LEU A 103 10.37 -6.43 6.63
CA LEU A 103 9.78 -7.56 5.92
C LEU A 103 10.83 -8.52 5.34
N SER A 104 12.12 -8.17 5.41
CA SER A 104 13.23 -8.89 4.79
C SER A 104 13.07 -8.99 3.27
N ILE A 105 12.68 -7.88 2.65
CA ILE A 105 12.61 -7.71 1.20
C ILE A 105 13.81 -6.86 0.80
N GLU A 106 14.61 -7.38 -0.13
CA GLU A 106 15.82 -6.71 -0.61
C GLU A 106 15.48 -5.38 -1.30
N GLU A 107 16.36 -4.38 -1.14
CA GLU A 107 16.15 -3.03 -1.69
C GLU A 107 15.89 -3.05 -3.21
N TYR A 108 16.61 -3.90 -3.96
CA TYR A 108 16.42 -4.03 -5.40
C TYR A 108 15.01 -4.57 -5.75
N GLU A 109 14.46 -5.44 -4.90
CA GLU A 109 13.14 -6.03 -5.09
C GLU A 109 12.06 -4.98 -4.75
N SER A 110 12.23 -4.24 -3.66
CA SER A 110 11.35 -3.12 -3.29
C SER A 110 11.28 -2.07 -4.41
N LYS A 111 12.43 -1.60 -4.92
CA LYS A 111 12.51 -0.65 -6.04
C LYS A 111 11.88 -1.20 -7.32
N LYS A 112 11.99 -2.51 -7.57
CA LYS A 112 11.34 -3.13 -8.72
C LYS A 112 9.83 -3.08 -8.59
N ILE A 113 9.28 -3.34 -7.40
CA ILE A 113 7.84 -3.24 -7.13
C ILE A 113 7.37 -1.80 -7.31
N GLN A 114 8.05 -0.82 -6.71
CA GLN A 114 7.73 0.61 -6.87
C GLN A 114 7.68 1.03 -8.34
N ARG A 115 8.71 0.69 -9.12
CA ARG A 115 8.75 0.99 -10.56
C ARG A 115 7.62 0.33 -11.33
N TRP A 116 7.26 -0.89 -10.97
CA TRP A 116 6.16 -1.60 -11.62
C TRP A 116 4.81 -0.91 -11.35
N VAL A 117 4.57 -0.46 -10.11
CA VAL A 117 3.35 0.30 -9.76
C VAL A 117 3.31 1.64 -10.49
N SER A 118 4.41 2.40 -10.51
CA SER A 118 4.49 3.66 -11.26
C SER A 118 4.19 3.46 -12.75
N ALA A 119 4.78 2.43 -13.38
CA ALA A 119 4.50 2.13 -14.78
C ALA A 119 3.03 1.72 -15.04
N MET A 120 2.37 1.07 -14.08
CA MET A 120 0.93 0.79 -14.17
C MET A 120 0.10 2.07 -14.16
N ASN A 121 0.45 3.03 -13.30
CA ASN A 121 -0.24 4.32 -13.24
C ASN A 121 -0.03 5.12 -14.53
N ASP A 122 1.19 5.10 -15.09
CA ASP A 122 1.49 5.74 -16.38
C ASP A 122 0.62 5.16 -17.51
N MET A 123 0.48 3.83 -17.58
CA MET A 123 -0.35 3.18 -18.59
C MET A 123 -1.84 3.54 -18.45
N VAL A 124 -2.34 3.66 -17.21
CA VAL A 124 -3.73 4.07 -16.96
C VAL A 124 -3.94 5.53 -17.38
N SER A 125 -3.01 6.42 -17.02
CA SER A 125 -3.02 7.83 -17.40
C SER A 125 -2.98 8.00 -18.93
N GLU A 126 -2.11 7.25 -19.62
CA GLU A 126 -2.06 7.22 -21.08
C GLU A 126 -3.40 6.76 -21.68
N GLY A 127 -4.04 5.75 -21.09
CA GLY A 127 -5.36 5.28 -21.50
C GLY A 127 -6.43 6.37 -21.42
N TYR A 128 -6.50 7.12 -20.31
CA TYR A 128 -7.41 8.26 -20.19
C TYR A 128 -7.10 9.35 -21.22
N ALA A 129 -5.82 9.70 -21.41
CA ALA A 129 -5.41 10.70 -22.39
C ALA A 129 -5.75 10.32 -23.83
N MET A 130 -5.86 9.02 -24.16
CA MET A 130 -6.32 8.57 -25.47
C MET A 130 -7.83 8.73 -25.67
N ILE A 131 -8.62 8.60 -24.60
CA ILE A 131 -10.08 8.75 -24.61
C ILE A 131 -10.48 10.23 -24.64
N ASP A 132 -9.77 11.05 -23.85
CA ASP A 132 -10.07 12.48 -23.66
C ASP A 132 -9.48 13.38 -24.77
N LYS A 133 -8.87 12.78 -25.80
CA LYS A 133 -8.42 13.52 -26.99
C LYS A 133 -9.62 14.00 -27.80
N GLU A 134 -9.87 15.32 -27.78
CA GLU A 134 -10.67 16.01 -28.81
C GLU A 134 -10.04 15.90 -30.20
#